data_AF-A0A3M1KQX9-F1
#
_entry.id   AF-A0A3M1KQX9-F1
#
_cell.length_a   1.000
_cell.length_b   1.000
_cell.length_c   1.000
_cell.angle_alpha   90.00
_cell.angle_beta   90.00
_cell.angle_gamma   90.00
#
_symmetry.space_group_name_H-M   'P 1'
#
loop_
_entity.id
_entity.type
_entity.pdbx_description
1 polymer ?
#
loop_
_entity_poly.entity_id
_entity_poly.type
_entity_poly.pdbx_seq_one_letter_code
_entity_poly.pdbx_strand_id
1 'polypeptide(L)'
;MENFATRVIDENLNMFIAALLVQREVGGNLNMLLGNLASTIRERFRMQQEVKSLTAEGRISGYVIAALPVALGIIINTMQPSYLKPLVTTDIGVTLVKVAIGLELIGFYFIRKVCKVNF
;
A
#
# COMPACT_ATOMS: atom_id res chain seq x y z
N MET A 1 -9.41 -10.68 -11.34
CA MET A 1 -10.36 -9.54 -11.23
C MET A 1 -11.76 -10.05 -10.92
N GLU A 2 -12.26 -11.07 -11.63
CA GLU A 2 -13.62 -11.61 -11.45
C GLU A 2 -13.91 -12.09 -10.01
N ASN A 3 -13.06 -12.93 -9.41
CA ASN A 3 -13.24 -13.41 -8.03
C ASN A 3 -13.36 -12.31 -6.96
N PHE A 4 -12.83 -11.10 -7.22
CA PHE A 4 -12.86 -9.99 -6.27
C PHE A 4 -14.19 -9.24 -6.35
N ALA A 5 -14.66 -8.99 -7.57
CA ALA A 5 -15.99 -8.43 -7.80
C ALA A 5 -17.05 -9.35 -7.19
N THR A 6 -16.94 -10.67 -7.37
CA THR A 6 -17.89 -11.63 -6.80
C THR A 6 -17.91 -11.59 -5.27
N ARG A 7 -16.75 -11.51 -4.60
CA ARG A 7 -16.66 -11.41 -3.13
C ARG A 7 -17.22 -10.11 -2.56
N VAL A 8 -16.93 -8.97 -3.20
CA VAL A 8 -17.46 -7.67 -2.77
C VAL A 8 -18.97 -7.59 -2.99
N ILE A 9 -19.46 -8.18 -4.08
CA ILE A 9 -20.90 -8.28 -4.35
C ILE A 9 -21.57 -9.15 -3.28
N ASP A 10 -20.95 -10.28 -2.90
CA ASP A 10 -21.46 -11.19 -1.86
C ASP A 10 -21.57 -10.51 -0.48
N GLU A 11 -20.54 -9.77 -0.03
CA GLU A 11 -20.59 -9.07 1.26
C GLU A 11 -21.66 -7.97 1.31
N ASN A 12 -21.76 -7.15 0.26
CA ASN A 12 -22.80 -6.12 0.17
C ASN A 12 -24.20 -6.72 0.08
N LEU A 13 -24.35 -7.84 -0.62
CA LEU A 13 -25.62 -8.59 -0.71
C LEU A 13 -26.01 -9.17 0.66
N ASN A 14 -25.06 -9.69 1.42
CA ASN A 14 -25.29 -10.16 2.78
C ASN A 14 -25.71 -9.02 3.72
N MET A 15 -25.10 -7.82 3.60
CA MET A 15 -25.57 -6.64 4.33
C MET A 15 -27.00 -6.23 3.92
N PHE A 16 -27.34 -6.32 2.63
CA PHE A 16 -28.68 -6.05 2.14
C PHE A 16 -29.72 -7.04 2.65
N ILE A 17 -29.40 -8.34 2.66
CA ILE A 17 -30.26 -9.39 3.19
C ILE A 17 -30.46 -9.21 4.70
N ALA A 18 -29.38 -8.94 5.46
CA ALA A 18 -29.47 -8.68 6.90
C ALA A 18 -30.33 -7.45 7.20
N ALA A 19 -30.15 -6.37 6.45
CA ALA A 19 -30.95 -5.16 6.52
C ALA A 19 -32.44 -5.44 6.27
N LEU A 20 -32.78 -6.23 5.25
CA LEU A 20 -34.15 -6.66 4.95
C LEU A 20 -34.76 -7.55 6.03
N LEU A 21 -33.98 -8.49 6.57
CA LEU A 21 -34.45 -9.40 7.63
C LEU A 21 -34.79 -8.62 8.91
N VAL A 22 -33.91 -7.71 9.35
CA VAL A 22 -34.15 -6.82 10.49
C VAL A 22 -35.39 -5.96 10.23
N GLN A 23 -35.53 -5.43 9.02
CA GLN A 23 -36.67 -4.59 8.67
C GLN A 23 -38.00 -5.37 8.66
N ARG A 24 -37.98 -6.65 8.25
CA ARG A 24 -39.14 -7.56 8.30
C ARG A 24 -39.53 -7.94 9.72
N GLU A 25 -38.58 -8.04 10.63
CA GLU A 25 -38.77 -8.47 12.02
C GLU A 25 -39.24 -7.31 12.93
N VAL A 26 -38.74 -6.09 12.71
CA VAL A 26 -39.05 -4.91 13.54
C VAL A 26 -40.21 -4.06 12.96
N GLY A 27 -40.49 -4.17 11.66
CA GLY A 27 -41.54 -3.40 11.00
C GLY A 27 -41.22 -1.89 10.98
N GLY A 28 -40.38 -1.47 10.03
CA GLY A 28 -39.92 -0.08 9.90
C GLY A 28 -39.85 0.43 8.46
N ASN A 29 -39.54 1.72 8.28
CA ASN A 29 -39.49 2.37 6.97
C ASN A 29 -38.32 1.84 6.11
N LEU A 30 -38.63 0.95 5.16
CA LEU A 30 -37.67 0.36 4.21
C LEU A 30 -36.82 1.43 3.51
N ASN A 31 -37.43 2.55 3.12
CA ASN A 31 -36.72 3.62 2.42
C ASN A 31 -35.62 4.22 3.28
N MET A 32 -35.84 4.34 4.59
CA MET A 32 -34.81 4.84 5.52
C MET A 32 -33.67 3.83 5.66
N LEU A 33 -33.99 2.54 5.78
CA LEU A 33 -33.01 1.49 6.01
C LEU A 33 -32.16 1.21 4.75
N LEU A 34 -32.79 1.20 3.57
CA LEU A 34 -32.09 1.16 2.28
C LEU A 34 -31.26 2.42 2.03
N GLY A 35 -31.75 3.59 2.44
CA GLY A 35 -30.99 4.84 2.38
C GLY A 35 -29.71 4.77 3.22
N ASN A 36 -29.80 4.26 4.45
CA ASN A 36 -28.65 4.08 5.35
C ASN A 36 -27.68 3.00 4.85
N LEU A 37 -28.18 1.93 4.25
CA LEU A 37 -27.32 0.93 3.62
C LEU A 37 -26.58 1.52 2.41
N ALA A 38 -27.30 2.25 1.54
CA ALA A 38 -26.71 2.90 0.38
C ALA A 38 -25.64 3.93 0.76
N SER A 39 -25.86 4.70 1.84
CA SER A 39 -24.85 5.62 2.36
C SER A 39 -23.63 4.87 2.91
N THR A 40 -23.84 3.81 3.69
CA THR A 40 -22.77 2.96 4.24
C THR A 40 -21.91 2.33 3.14
N ILE A 41 -22.53 1.79 2.08
CA ILE A 41 -21.82 1.22 0.93
C ILE A 41 -20.98 2.30 0.24
N ARG A 42 -21.57 3.49 0.00
CA ARG A 42 -20.85 4.61 -0.64
C ARG A 42 -19.67 5.09 0.21
N GLU A 43 -19.83 5.12 1.53
CA GLU A 43 -18.78 5.52 2.46
C GLU A 43 -17.63 4.51 2.48
N ARG A 44 -17.93 3.20 2.47
CA ARG A 44 -16.92 2.15 2.30
C ARG A 44 -16.15 2.31 0.99
N PHE A 45 -16.83 2.55 -0.13
CA PHE A 45 -16.17 2.81 -1.41
C PHE A 45 -15.23 4.02 -1.36
N ARG A 46 -15.67 5.12 -0.73
CA ARG A 46 -14.85 6.32 -0.55
C ARG A 46 -13.61 6.03 0.30
N MET A 47 -13.77 5.34 1.44
CA MET A 47 -12.65 4.94 2.30
C MET A 47 -11.64 4.07 1.55
N GLN A 48 -12.11 3.11 0.74
CA GLN A 48 -11.21 2.27 -0.08
C GLN A 48 -10.41 3.09 -1.10
N GLN A 49 -11.04 4.09 -1.74
CA GLN A 49 -10.35 4.99 -2.65
C GLN A 49 -9.31 5.86 -1.95
N GLU A 50 -9.65 6.39 -0.77
CA GLU A 50 -8.75 7.21 0.04
C GLU A 50 -7.51 6.41 0.49
N VAL A 51 -7.72 5.21 1.03
CA VAL A 51 -6.63 4.29 1.39
C VAL A 51 -5.77 3.95 0.16
N LYS A 52 -6.38 3.70 -1.00
CA LYS A 52 -5.64 3.43 -2.24
C LYS A 52 -4.78 4.62 -2.66
N SER A 53 -5.29 5.85 -2.50
CA SER A 53 -4.54 7.08 -2.81
C SER A 53 -3.38 7.28 -1.83
N LEU A 54 -3.63 7.23 -0.53
CA LEU A 54 -2.61 7.39 0.51
C LEU A 54 -1.49 6.34 0.39
N THR A 55 -1.85 5.09 0.11
CA THR A 55 -0.85 4.05 -0.13
C THR A 55 -0.15 4.18 -1.47
N ALA A 56 -0.70 4.88 -2.46
CA ALA A 56 0.01 5.20 -3.69
C ALA A 56 1.08 6.27 -3.45
N GLU A 57 0.76 7.32 -2.70
CA GLU A 57 1.71 8.36 -2.29
C GLU A 57 2.86 7.76 -1.48
N GLY A 58 2.54 6.96 -0.45
CA GLY A 58 3.56 6.27 0.36
C GLY A 58 4.47 5.33 -0.45
N ARG A 59 3.94 4.69 -1.50
CA ARG A 59 4.76 3.87 -2.42
C ARG A 59 5.73 4.71 -3.21
N ILE A 60 5.29 5.83 -3.77
CA ILE A 60 6.14 6.72 -4.55
C ILE A 60 7.25 7.27 -3.67
N SER A 61 6.93 7.77 -2.47
CA SER A 61 7.95 8.25 -1.52
C SER A 61 8.92 7.15 -1.12
N GLY A 62 8.44 5.93 -0.89
CA GLY A 62 9.29 4.78 -0.62
C GLY A 62 10.25 4.43 -1.76
N TYR A 63 9.78 4.48 -3.02
CA TYR A 63 10.63 4.25 -4.19
C TYR A 63 11.66 5.37 -4.40
N VAL A 64 11.29 6.62 -4.15
CA VAL A 64 12.24 7.75 -4.20
C VAL A 64 13.37 7.54 -3.19
N ILE A 65 13.04 7.21 -1.94
CA ILE A 65 14.04 6.97 -0.89
C ILE A 65 14.94 5.79 -1.24
N ALA A 66 14.37 4.68 -1.74
CA ALA A 66 15.13 3.51 -2.18
C ALA A 66 15.98 3.77 -3.44
N ALA A 67 15.73 4.85 -4.18
CA ALA A 67 16.57 5.22 -5.32
C ALA A 67 17.73 6.15 -4.93
N LEU A 68 17.65 6.81 -3.77
CA LEU A 68 18.65 7.80 -3.34
C LEU A 68 20.07 7.23 -3.21
N PRO A 69 20.32 6.07 -2.56
CA PRO A 69 21.68 5.56 -2.40
C PRO A 69 22.35 5.25 -3.74
N VAL A 70 21.58 4.68 -4.68
CA VAL A 70 22.04 4.40 -6.04
C VAL A 70 22.32 5.69 -6.80
N ALA A 71 21.40 6.66 -6.77
CA ALA A 71 21.56 7.93 -7.45
C ALA A 71 22.76 8.72 -6.92
N LEU A 72 22.90 8.83 -5.60
CA LEU A 72 24.05 9.48 -4.96
C LEU A 72 25.35 8.74 -5.26
N GLY A 73 25.35 7.41 -5.25
CA GLY A 73 26.51 6.61 -5.65
C GLY A 73 26.97 6.94 -7.07
N ILE A 74 26.06 7.05 -8.02
CA ILE A 74 26.38 7.43 -9.41
C ILE A 74 26.92 8.87 -9.47
N ILE A 75 26.24 9.83 -8.84
CA ILE A 75 26.65 11.25 -8.85
C ILE A 75 28.03 11.44 -8.24
N ILE A 76 28.28 10.83 -7.08
CA ILE A 76 29.58 10.92 -6.40
C ILE A 76 30.66 10.24 -7.25
N ASN A 77 30.37 9.12 -7.92
CA ASN A 77 31.32 8.46 -8.81
C ASN A 77 31.68 9.32 -10.02
N THR A 78 30.72 10.06 -10.60
CA THR A 78 31.00 10.93 -11.76
C THR A 78 31.73 12.21 -11.39
N MET A 79 31.42 12.80 -10.22
CA MET A 79 32.08 14.03 -9.76
C MET A 79 33.47 13.76 -9.14
N GLN A 80 33.59 12.72 -8.31
CA GLN A 80 34.82 12.41 -7.58
C GLN A 80 35.01 10.89 -7.44
N PRO A 81 35.48 10.20 -8.50
CA PRO A 81 35.61 8.74 -8.52
C PRO A 81 36.59 8.21 -7.46
N SER A 82 37.54 9.03 -7.02
CA SER A 82 38.46 8.68 -5.93
C SER A 82 37.79 8.52 -4.57
N TYR A 83 36.59 9.09 -4.38
CA TYR A 83 35.87 9.07 -3.11
C TYR A 83 35.24 7.70 -2.81
N LEU A 84 34.72 7.01 -3.83
CA LEU A 84 34.11 5.69 -3.68
C LEU A 84 35.10 4.54 -3.84
N LYS A 85 36.33 4.80 -4.31
CA LYS A 85 37.38 3.78 -4.45
C LYS A 85 37.59 2.93 -3.18
N PRO A 86 37.76 3.52 -1.98
CA PRO A 86 37.97 2.75 -0.75
C PRO A 86 36.80 1.81 -0.40
N LEU A 87 35.57 2.15 -0.82
CA LEU A 87 34.38 1.32 -0.59
C LEU A 87 34.42 0.01 -1.41
N VAL A 88 35.13 -0.01 -2.54
CA VAL A 88 35.24 -1.20 -3.39
C VAL A 88 36.58 -1.91 -3.28
N THR A 89 37.64 -1.22 -2.83
CA THR A 89 38.99 -1.81 -2.72
C THR A 89 39.33 -2.34 -1.34
N THR A 90 38.68 -1.87 -0.28
CA THR A 90 38.99 -2.26 1.10
C THR A 90 38.00 -3.31 1.58
N ASP A 91 38.45 -4.34 2.29
CA ASP A 91 37.58 -5.40 2.84
C ASP A 91 36.45 -4.85 3.72
N ILE A 92 36.76 -3.82 4.51
CA ILE A 92 35.78 -3.10 5.34
C ILE A 92 34.75 -2.38 4.47
N GLY A 93 35.20 -1.70 3.40
CA GLY A 93 34.34 -0.99 2.46
C GLY A 93 33.36 -1.93 1.77
N VAL A 94 33.85 -3.04 1.25
CA VAL A 94 33.03 -4.05 0.56
C VAL A 94 32.00 -4.65 1.52
N THR A 95 32.39 -4.87 2.78
CA THR A 95 31.47 -5.37 3.82
C THR A 95 30.36 -4.36 4.13
N LEU A 96 30.71 -3.07 4.26
CA LEU A 96 29.73 -2.00 4.48
C LEU A 96 28.74 -1.87 3.31
N VAL A 97 29.21 -1.97 2.07
CA VAL A 97 28.35 -1.94 0.88
C VAL A 97 27.38 -3.13 0.88
N LYS A 98 27.86 -4.34 1.21
CA LYS A 98 26.99 -5.53 1.33
C LYS A 98 25.91 -5.34 2.39
N VAL A 99 26.26 -4.80 3.56
CA VAL A 99 25.31 -4.50 4.64
C VAL A 99 24.31 -3.44 4.20
N ALA A 100 24.76 -2.37 3.53
CA ALA A 100 23.91 -1.30 3.02
C ALA A 100 22.87 -1.85 2.03
N ILE A 101 23.32 -2.65 1.04
CA ILE A 101 22.42 -3.31 0.08
C ILE A 101 21.42 -4.22 0.81
N GLY A 102 21.87 -4.98 1.82
CA GLY A 102 20.99 -5.83 2.63
C GLY A 102 19.89 -5.03 3.33
N LEU A 103 20.25 -3.92 4.00
CA LEU A 103 19.31 -3.02 4.66
C LEU A 103 18.33 -2.37 3.67
N GLU A 104 18.82 -2.01 2.49
CA GLU A 104 18.01 -1.38 1.44
C GLU A 104 16.98 -2.37 0.86
N LEU A 105 17.37 -3.63 0.64
CA LEU A 105 16.45 -4.70 0.24
C LEU A 105 15.41 -4.99 1.32
N ILE A 106 15.80 -4.99 2.59
CA ILE A 106 14.87 -5.14 3.72
C ILE A 106 13.88 -3.98 3.73
N GLY A 107 14.37 -2.74 3.64
CA GLY A 107 13.53 -1.54 3.58
C GLY A 107 12.54 -1.59 2.42
N PHE A 108 13.02 -1.94 1.23
CA PHE A 108 12.19 -2.10 0.03
C PHE A 108 11.11 -3.19 0.22
N TYR A 109 11.46 -4.32 0.84
CA TYR A 109 10.51 -5.37 1.17
C TYR A 109 9.42 -4.87 2.14
N PHE A 110 9.81 -4.13 3.18
CA PHE A 110 8.85 -3.54 4.13
C PHE A 110 7.92 -2.53 3.46
N ILE A 111 8.45 -1.63 2.62
CA ILE A 111 7.64 -0.68 1.84
C ILE A 111 6.62 -1.46 1.00
N ARG A 112 7.08 -2.48 0.27
CA ARG A 112 6.20 -3.29 -0.57
C ARG A 112 5.13 -4.04 0.25
N LYS A 113 5.46 -4.51 1.46
CA LYS A 113 4.55 -5.23 2.34
C LYS A 113 3.50 -4.30 2.97
N VAL A 114 3.91 -3.16 3.51
CA VAL A 114 3.02 -2.17 4.14
C VAL A 114 2.09 -1.54 3.11
N CYS A 115 2.60 -1.25 1.91
CA CYS A 115 1.80 -0.67 0.85
C CYS A 115 0.95 -1.69 0.07
N LYS A 116 1.12 -3.00 0.32
CA LYS A 116 0.23 -4.02 -0.22
C LYS A 116 -1.05 -4.04 0.63
N VAL A 117 -1.96 -3.13 0.30
CA VAL A 117 -3.32 -3.17 0.84
C VAL A 117 -4.03 -4.36 0.23
N ASN A 118 -4.13 -5.45 1.00
CA ASN A 118 -5.05 -6.53 0.67
C ASN A 118 -6.44 -6.11 1.16
N PHE A 119 -7.35 -5.86 0.23
CA PHE A 119 -8.78 -5.82 0.49
C PHE A 119 -9.35 -7.25 0.40
#